data_AF-A0A7C3XH78-F1
#
_entry.id   AF-A0A7C3XH78-F1
#
_cell.length_a   1.000
_cell.length_b   1.000
_cell.length_c   1.000
_cell.angle_alpha   90.00
_cell.angle_beta   90.00
_cell.angle_gamma   90.00
#
_symmetry.space_group_name_H-M   'P 1'
#
loop_
_entity.id
_entity.type
_entity.pdbx_description
1 polymer ?
#
loop_
_entity_poly.entity_id
_entity_poly.type
_entity_poly.pdbx_seq_one_letter_code
_entity_poly.pdbx_strand_id
1 'polypeptide(L)'
;MGAFGNVPDEDVEAVRRMADLASSVVDALPKGAPSSWVAVTYETVLDAVMENWVESVGEELESEDAEDIENIVRAAADVALQQQPSFQDTAYRIILKRWLEDWVTNWDGEE
;
A
#
# COMPACT_ATOMS: atom_id res chain seq x y z
N MET A 1 -17.22 -27.27 0.42
CA MET A 1 -17.57 -25.89 0.81
C MET A 1 -16.43 -25.44 1.70
N GLY A 2 -15.67 -24.43 1.27
CA GLY A 2 -14.49 -23.96 2.01
C GLY A 2 -14.89 -23.32 3.34
N ALA A 3 -13.90 -22.94 4.15
CA ALA A 3 -14.14 -22.27 5.45
C ALA A 3 -14.94 -20.96 5.31
N PHE A 4 -14.87 -20.33 4.13
CA PHE A 4 -15.55 -19.08 3.78
C PHE A 4 -16.63 -19.26 2.70
N GLY A 5 -17.21 -20.46 2.58
CA GLY A 5 -18.31 -20.71 1.64
C GLY A 5 -17.84 -20.89 0.21
N ASN A 6 -18.18 -19.93 -0.66
CA ASN A 6 -17.88 -19.94 -2.11
C ASN A 6 -16.61 -19.17 -2.48
N VAL A 7 -15.92 -18.56 -1.50
CA VAL A 7 -14.64 -17.90 -1.75
C VAL A 7 -13.58 -18.98 -1.96
N PRO A 8 -12.84 -18.98 -3.08
CA PRO A 8 -11.70 -19.86 -3.30
C PRO A 8 -10.67 -19.71 -2.17
N ASP A 9 -10.09 -20.82 -1.72
CA ASP A 9 -9.07 -20.78 -0.66
C ASP A 9 -7.81 -20.00 -1.13
N GLU A 10 -7.52 -20.03 -2.44
CA GLU A 10 -6.44 -19.26 -3.09
C GLU A 10 -6.65 -17.74 -2.97
N ASP A 11 -7.86 -17.23 -3.22
CA ASP A 11 -8.20 -15.82 -3.03
C ASP A 11 -8.04 -15.39 -1.56
N VAL A 12 -8.43 -16.26 -0.62
CA VAL A 12 -8.27 -16.00 0.83
C VAL A 12 -6.79 -15.91 1.20
N GLU A 13 -5.94 -16.77 0.65
CA GLU A 13 -4.50 -16.70 0.86
C GLU A 13 -3.88 -15.45 0.24
N ALA A 14 -4.28 -15.09 -0.99
CA ALA A 14 -3.82 -13.87 -1.65
C ALA A 14 -4.16 -12.61 -0.84
N VAL A 15 -5.41 -12.47 -0.38
CA VAL A 15 -5.86 -11.35 0.45
C VAL A 15 -5.11 -11.30 1.80
N ARG A 16 -4.78 -12.45 2.40
CA ARG A 16 -3.95 -12.47 3.62
C ARG A 16 -2.55 -11.93 3.35
N ARG A 17 -1.90 -12.38 2.26
CA ARG A 17 -0.57 -11.89 1.88
C ARG A 17 -0.57 -10.38 1.63
N MET A 18 -1.59 -9.86 0.93
CA MET A 18 -1.76 -8.43 0.72
C MET A 18 -1.93 -7.65 2.04
N ALA A 19 -2.73 -8.16 2.98
CA ALA A 19 -2.90 -7.56 4.29
C ALA A 19 -1.61 -7.59 5.14
N ASP A 20 -0.83 -8.67 5.03
CA ASP A 20 0.47 -8.80 5.70
C ASP A 20 1.50 -7.83 5.10
N LEU A 21 1.54 -7.70 3.77
CA LEU A 21 2.39 -6.72 3.07
C LEU A 21 2.02 -5.28 3.46
N ALA A 22 0.73 -4.93 3.45
CA ALA A 22 0.29 -3.61 3.89
C ALA A 22 0.70 -3.33 5.35
N SER A 23 0.72 -4.36 6.20
CA SER A 23 1.18 -4.25 7.58
C SER A 23 2.69 -4.05 7.68
N SER A 24 3.49 -4.78 6.89
CA SER A 24 4.95 -4.66 6.91
C SER A 24 5.43 -3.32 6.35
N VAL A 25 4.77 -2.82 5.31
CA VAL A 25 5.09 -1.53 4.68
C VAL A 25 4.96 -0.35 5.64
N VAL A 26 4.11 -0.44 6.66
CA VAL A 26 4.01 0.58 7.72
C VAL A 26 5.36 0.80 8.41
N ASP A 27 6.19 -0.23 8.54
CA ASP A 27 7.51 -0.13 9.17
C ASP A 27 8.50 0.73 8.34
N ALA A 28 8.17 1.04 7.09
CA ALA A 28 8.93 1.96 6.25
C ALA A 28 8.71 3.44 6.63
N LEU A 29 7.72 3.76 7.47
CA LEU A 29 7.52 5.12 7.97
C LEU A 29 8.74 5.63 8.75
N PRO A 30 9.11 6.91 8.60
CA PRO A 30 10.24 7.48 9.32
C PRO A 30 9.97 7.50 10.84
N LYS A 31 11.05 7.35 11.62
CA LYS A 31 10.98 7.46 13.08
C LYS A 31 10.42 8.83 13.48
N GLY A 32 9.36 8.83 14.28
CA GLY A 32 8.68 10.04 14.71
C GLY A 32 7.52 10.49 13.81
N ALA A 33 7.18 9.71 12.78
CA ALA A 33 5.92 9.88 12.05
C ALA A 33 4.73 9.89 13.03
N PRO A 34 3.73 10.76 12.82
CA PRO A 34 2.50 10.75 13.60
C PRO A 34 1.83 9.37 13.59
N SER A 35 1.30 8.95 14.74
CA SER A 35 0.58 7.66 14.84
C SER A 35 -0.64 7.57 13.91
N SER A 36 -1.20 8.70 13.49
CA SER A 36 -2.26 8.77 12.48
C SER A 36 -1.80 8.30 11.11
N TRP A 37 -0.51 8.39 10.80
CA TRP A 37 0.02 7.98 9.50
C TRP A 37 0.04 6.47 9.37
N VAL A 38 0.30 5.72 10.43
CA VAL A 38 0.25 4.26 10.44
C VAL A 38 -1.06 3.71 9.86
N ALA A 39 -2.20 4.21 10.36
CA ALA A 39 -3.51 3.78 9.89
C ALA A 39 -3.75 4.19 8.43
N VAL A 40 -3.35 5.41 8.05
CA VAL A 40 -3.47 5.92 6.67
C VAL A 40 -2.61 5.12 5.71
N THR A 41 -1.37 4.79 6.07
CA THR A 41 -0.45 3.98 5.27
C THR A 41 -1.04 2.60 5.05
N TYR A 42 -1.45 1.91 6.11
CA TYR A 42 -2.05 0.59 6.01
C TYR A 42 -3.28 0.59 5.09
N GLU A 43 -4.22 1.50 5.33
CA GLU A 43 -5.45 1.60 4.53
C GLU A 43 -5.15 1.87 3.05
N THR A 44 -4.27 2.82 2.76
CA THR A 44 -4.00 3.26 1.38
C THR A 44 -3.18 2.22 0.60
N VAL A 45 -2.24 1.56 1.26
CA VAL A 45 -1.44 0.48 0.65
C VAL A 45 -2.31 -0.73 0.40
N LEU A 46 -3.14 -1.15 1.36
CA LEU A 46 -4.03 -2.30 1.18
C LEU A 46 -5.04 -2.07 0.04
N ASP A 47 -5.60 -0.87 -0.06
CA ASP A 47 -6.51 -0.49 -1.16
C ASP A 47 -5.80 -0.60 -2.50
N ALA A 48 -4.60 -0.02 -2.63
CA ALA A 48 -3.82 -0.04 -3.88
C ALA A 48 -3.41 -1.45 -4.31
N VAL A 49 -2.93 -2.30 -3.41
CA VAL A 49 -2.53 -3.67 -3.78
C VAL A 49 -3.73 -4.54 -4.14
N MET A 50 -4.89 -4.34 -3.50
CA MET A 50 -6.12 -5.04 -3.89
C MET A 50 -6.64 -4.56 -5.24
N GLU A 51 -6.57 -3.25 -5.52
CA GLU A 51 -6.92 -2.70 -6.84
C GLU A 51 -6.03 -3.31 -7.92
N ASN A 52 -4.70 -3.31 -7.70
CA ASN A 52 -3.76 -3.94 -8.63
C ASN A 52 -4.05 -5.42 -8.84
N TRP A 53 -4.30 -6.19 -7.78
CA TRP A 53 -4.62 -7.61 -7.88
C TRP A 53 -5.90 -7.87 -8.70
N VAL A 54 -6.91 -7.00 -8.58
CA VAL A 54 -8.14 -7.10 -9.39
C VAL A 54 -7.87 -6.73 -10.85
N GLU A 55 -7.11 -5.67 -11.11
CA GLU A 55 -6.80 -5.21 -12.48
C GLU A 55 -5.89 -6.17 -13.25
N SER A 56 -4.94 -6.79 -12.55
CA SER A 56 -4.01 -7.81 -13.08
C SER A 56 -4.60 -9.22 -13.16
N VAL A 57 -5.90 -9.41 -12.90
CA VAL A 57 -6.57 -10.72 -12.94
C VAL A 57 -5.95 -11.74 -11.97
N GLY A 58 -5.46 -11.25 -10.84
CA GLY A 58 -5.00 -12.06 -9.74
C GLY A 58 -3.50 -12.37 -9.73
N GLU A 59 -2.70 -11.65 -10.52
CA GLU A 59 -1.24 -11.77 -10.48
C GLU A 59 -0.69 -11.42 -9.09
N GLU A 60 0.30 -12.20 -8.65
CA GLU A 60 0.90 -12.02 -7.33
C GLU A 60 1.98 -10.94 -7.38
N LEU A 61 2.04 -10.11 -6.33
CA LEU A 61 3.12 -9.14 -6.16
C LEU A 61 4.45 -9.85 -5.89
N GLU A 62 5.51 -9.33 -6.50
CA GLU A 62 6.88 -9.77 -6.27
C GLU A 62 7.54 -8.99 -5.12
N SER A 63 8.75 -9.41 -4.74
CA SER A 63 9.50 -8.70 -3.70
C SER A 63 9.89 -7.27 -4.10
N GLU A 64 10.07 -7.03 -5.40
CA GLU A 64 10.45 -5.72 -5.94
C GLU A 64 9.27 -4.72 -5.79
N ASP A 65 8.03 -5.18 -5.99
CA ASP A 65 6.83 -4.38 -5.75
C ASP A 65 6.73 -3.89 -4.30
N ALA A 66 7.04 -4.77 -3.34
CA ALA A 66 7.03 -4.40 -1.93
C ALA A 66 8.07 -3.31 -1.63
N GLU A 67 9.28 -3.41 -2.22
CA GLU A 67 10.32 -2.39 -2.07
C GLU A 67 9.90 -1.04 -2.67
N ASP A 68 9.25 -1.05 -3.84
CA ASP A 68 8.74 0.15 -4.49
C ASP A 68 7.66 0.83 -3.65
N ILE A 69 6.70 0.07 -3.12
CA ILE A 69 5.67 0.59 -2.21
C ILE A 69 6.31 1.19 -0.95
N GLU A 70 7.29 0.51 -0.34
CA GLU A 70 8.04 1.06 0.81
C GLU A 70 8.74 2.38 0.46
N ASN A 71 9.35 2.46 -0.72
CA ASN A 71 10.00 3.68 -1.21
C ASN A 71 9.00 4.82 -1.42
N ILE A 72 7.82 4.53 -1.97
CA ILE A 72 6.71 5.50 -2.10
C ILE A 72 6.29 6.02 -0.72
N VAL A 73 6.13 5.14 0.28
CA VAL A 73 5.78 5.53 1.65
C VAL A 73 6.84 6.46 2.26
N ARG A 74 8.12 6.10 2.15
CA ARG A 74 9.23 6.92 2.66
C ARG A 74 9.26 8.29 1.99
N ALA A 75 9.13 8.33 0.67
CA ALA A 75 9.19 9.57 -0.09
C ALA A 75 7.96 10.47 0.20
N ALA A 76 6.76 9.90 0.31
CA ALA A 76 5.55 10.64 0.68
C ALA A 76 5.69 11.26 2.09
N ALA A 77 6.24 10.49 3.04
CA ALA A 77 6.48 10.95 4.39
C ALA A 77 7.51 12.08 4.44
N ASP A 78 8.62 11.95 3.72
CA ASP A 78 9.67 12.98 3.64
C ASP A 78 9.11 14.31 3.08
N VAL A 79 8.39 14.26 1.95
CA VAL A 79 7.77 15.44 1.35
C VAL A 79 6.74 16.09 2.27
N ALA A 80 5.93 15.29 2.96
CA ALA A 80 4.93 15.79 3.89
C ALA A 80 5.55 16.45 5.12
N LEU A 81 6.63 15.90 5.68
CA LEU A 81 7.34 16.47 6.83
C LEU A 81 7.98 17.84 6.54
N GLN A 82 8.30 18.13 5.27
CA GLN A 82 8.79 19.43 4.85
C GLN A 82 7.70 20.53 4.80
N GLN A 83 6.42 20.15 4.93
CA GLN A 83 5.31 21.10 4.94
C GLN A 83 5.11 21.75 6.33
N GLN A 84 4.32 22.83 6.37
CA GLN A 84 3.91 23.43 7.64
C GLN A 84 3.21 22.39 8.52
N PRO A 85 3.45 22.37 9.85
CA PRO A 85 2.92 21.33 10.76
C PRO A 85 1.40 21.09 10.64
N SER A 86 0.62 22.14 10.41
CA SER A 86 -0.84 22.05 10.23
C SER A 86 -1.29 21.37 8.92
N PHE A 87 -0.39 21.19 7.97
CA PHE A 87 -0.66 20.58 6.66
C PHE A 87 0.01 19.22 6.46
N GLN A 88 0.91 18.78 7.35
CA GLN A 88 1.68 17.54 7.17
C GLN A 88 0.77 16.31 7.00
N ASP A 89 -0.24 16.15 7.86
CA ASP A 89 -1.19 15.02 7.78
C ASP A 89 -1.97 15.00 6.46
N THR A 90 -2.47 16.17 6.03
CA THR A 90 -3.22 16.30 4.77
C THR A 90 -2.32 16.06 3.57
N ALA A 91 -1.10 16.62 3.58
CA ALA A 91 -0.12 16.43 2.53
C ALA A 91 0.26 14.96 2.39
N TYR A 92 0.59 14.30 3.51
CA TYR A 92 0.95 12.88 3.53
C TYR A 92 -0.13 12.01 2.89
N ARG A 93 -1.39 12.15 3.35
CA ARG A 93 -2.51 11.38 2.83
C ARG A 93 -2.72 11.56 1.33
N ILE A 94 -2.66 12.80 0.85
CA ILE A 94 -2.90 13.10 -0.57
C ILE A 94 -1.75 12.56 -1.43
N ILE A 95 -0.50 12.80 -1.02
CA ILE A 95 0.69 12.39 -1.79
C ILE A 95 0.74 10.87 -1.87
N LEU A 96 0.63 10.18 -0.73
CA LEU A 96 0.66 8.72 -0.68
C LEU A 96 -0.41 8.12 -1.59
N LYS A 97 -1.65 8.60 -1.49
CA LYS A 97 -2.74 8.12 -2.32
C LYS A 97 -2.47 8.30 -3.81
N ARG A 98 -2.03 9.48 -4.23
CA ARG A 98 -1.80 9.77 -5.66
C ARG A 98 -0.63 8.98 -6.25
N TRP A 99 0.43 8.76 -5.48
CA TRP A 99 1.57 7.99 -5.95
C TRP A 99 1.28 6.49 -5.99
N LEU A 100 0.46 5.96 -5.07
CA LEU A 100 0.02 4.58 -5.17
C LEU A 100 -0.97 4.38 -6.32
N GLU A 101 -1.89 5.30 -6.57
CA GLU A 101 -2.75 5.26 -7.77
C GLU A 101 -1.93 5.26 -9.07
N ASP A 102 -0.86 6.07 -9.13
CA ASP A 102 0.06 6.11 -10.26
C ASP A 102 0.87 4.82 -10.38
N TRP A 103 1.31 4.25 -9.26
CA TRP A 103 1.97 2.95 -9.23
C TRP A 103 1.07 1.85 -9.78
N VAL A 104 -0.20 1.74 -9.33
CA VAL A 104 -1.18 0.77 -9.87
C VAL A 104 -1.39 0.99 -11.37
N THR A 105 -1.58 2.24 -11.81
CA THR A 105 -1.87 2.56 -13.21
C THR A 105 -0.72 2.20 -14.16
N ASN A 106 0.52 2.35 -13.69
CA ASN A 106 1.73 2.07 -14.46
C ASN A 106 2.41 0.78 -14.00
N TRP A 107 1.70 -0.07 -13.25
CA TRP A 107 2.22 -1.37 -12.86
C TRP A 107 2.24 -2.25 -14.10
N ASP A 108 3.39 -2.29 -14.75
CA ASP A 108 3.70 -3.30 -15.74
C ASP A 108 4.24 -4.50 -14.95
N GLY A 109 3.38 -5.46 -14.62
CA GLY A 109 3.73 -6.72 -13.93
C GLY A 109 4.66 -7.64 -14.74
N GLU A 110 5.77 -7.08 -15.22
CA GLU A 110 6.59 -7.41 -16.39
C GLU A 110 6.30 -8.74 -17.14
N GLU A 111 5.94 -8.58 -18.44
CA GLU A 111 6.03 -9.51 -19.60
C GLU A 111 6.01 -11.05 -19.42
#